data_AF-A0A7J3P4B2-F1
#
_entry.id   AF-A0A7J3P4B2-F1
#
_cell.length_a   1.000
_cell.length_b   1.000
_cell.length_c   1.000
_cell.angle_alpha   90.00
_cell.angle_beta   90.00
_cell.angle_gamma   90.00
#
_symmetry.space_group_name_H-M   'P 1'
#
loop_
_entity.id
_entity.type
_entity.pdbx_description
1 polymer ?
#
loop_
_entity_poly.entity_id
_entity_poly.type
_entity_poly.pdbx_seq_one_letter_code
_entity_poly.pdbx_strand_id
1 'polypeptide(L)'
;GEPGGVTALGYVRALAAAAISWAVSVLFFTNLLGPSRLLLAVTLSALVGTTVDSVSGQLLQAVYRCGVCGALTEVPVHCGAPAQLVRGIRGFDNQAVNAVCALTGAVVASVVYLLTG
;
A
#
# COMPACT_ATOMS: atom_id res chain seq x y z
N GLY A 1 -2.47 -5.59 15.82
CA GLY A 1 -1.78 -5.67 14.53
C GLY A 1 -0.62 -4.71 14.57
N GLU A 2 0.54 -5.13 14.10
CA GLU A 2 1.68 -4.22 13.97
C GLU A 2 1.48 -3.31 12.75
N PRO A 3 1.86 -2.02 12.83
CA PRO A 3 1.92 -1.14 11.67
C PRO A 3 2.78 -1.79 10.56
N GLY A 4 2.21 -1.90 9.36
CA GLY A 4 2.89 -2.44 8.17
C GLY A 4 2.98 -3.97 8.06
N GLY A 5 2.32 -4.76 8.90
CA GLY A 5 2.40 -6.23 8.79
C GLY A 5 1.68 -6.81 7.56
N VAL A 6 2.28 -7.81 6.89
CA VAL A 6 1.59 -8.65 5.88
C VAL A 6 0.49 -9.45 6.59
N THR A 7 -0.78 -9.15 6.32
CA THR A 7 -1.92 -9.80 6.96
C THR A 7 -2.92 -10.36 5.96
N ALA A 8 -3.56 -11.49 6.29
CA ALA A 8 -4.63 -12.08 5.47
C ALA A 8 -5.78 -11.08 5.24
N LEU A 9 -6.11 -10.26 6.25
CA LEU A 9 -7.13 -9.22 6.14
C LEU A 9 -6.73 -8.12 5.13
N GLY A 10 -5.43 -7.80 5.04
CA GLY A 10 -4.90 -6.87 4.05
C GLY A 10 -5.16 -7.34 2.61
N TYR A 11 -4.92 -8.63 2.32
CA TYR A 11 -5.19 -9.19 0.99
C TYR A 11 -6.69 -9.24 0.65
N VAL A 12 -7.56 -9.56 1.61
CA VAL A 12 -9.01 -9.53 1.38
C VAL A 12 -9.47 -8.11 1.00
N ARG A 13 -8.97 -7.09 1.69
CA ARG A 13 -9.24 -5.69 1.38
C ARG A 13 -8.70 -5.31 -0.01
N ALA A 14 -7.50 -5.78 -0.36
CA ALA A 14 -6.89 -5.57 -1.67
C ALA A 14 -7.76 -6.10 -2.81
N LEU A 15 -8.22 -7.34 -2.68
CA LEU A 15 -9.06 -8.01 -3.69
C LEU A 15 -10.44 -7.35 -3.80
N ALA A 16 -11.04 -6.96 -2.66
CA ALA A 16 -12.29 -6.22 -2.66
C ALA A 16 -12.15 -4.86 -3.38
N ALA A 17 -11.09 -4.11 -3.07
CA ALA A 17 -10.80 -2.84 -3.75
C ALA A 17 -10.58 -3.05 -5.26
N ALA A 18 -9.81 -4.07 -5.64
CA ALA A 18 -9.59 -4.45 -7.03
C ALA A 18 -10.89 -4.76 -7.79
N ALA A 19 -11.78 -5.55 -7.17
CA ALA A 19 -13.08 -5.90 -7.76
C ALA A 19 -13.98 -4.67 -7.97
N ILE A 20 -14.01 -3.75 -7.00
CA ILE A 20 -14.76 -2.49 -7.10
C ILE A 20 -14.17 -1.61 -8.21
N SER A 21 -12.86 -1.42 -8.22
CA SER A 21 -12.17 -0.63 -9.24
C SER A 21 -12.39 -1.18 -10.65
N TRP A 22 -12.38 -2.51 -10.81
CA TRP A 22 -12.72 -3.17 -12.07
C TRP A 22 -14.18 -2.92 -12.47
N ALA A 23 -15.13 -3.12 -11.55
CA ALA A 23 -16.55 -2.93 -11.83
C ALA A 23 -16.87 -1.49 -12.25
N VAL A 24 -16.33 -0.49 -11.54
CA VAL A 24 -16.46 0.93 -11.90
C VAL A 24 -15.84 1.18 -13.28
N SER A 25 -14.66 0.63 -13.54
CA SER A 25 -13.99 0.82 -14.82
C SER A 25 -14.78 0.22 -15.98
N VAL A 26 -15.40 -0.95 -15.81
CA VAL A 26 -16.27 -1.55 -16.84
C VAL A 26 -17.53 -0.71 -17.09
N LEU A 27 -18.11 -0.11 -16.03
CA LEU A 27 -19.32 0.70 -16.13
C LEU A 27 -19.09 2.05 -16.83
N PHE A 28 -17.93 2.68 -16.61
CA PHE A 28 -17.66 4.06 -17.06
C PHE A 28 -16.59 4.17 -18.16
N PHE A 29 -15.73 3.16 -18.32
CA PHE A 29 -14.56 3.20 -19.22
C PHE A 29 -14.51 1.92 -20.06
N THR A 30 -15.38 1.84 -21.06
CA THR A 30 -15.59 0.62 -21.88
C THR A 30 -14.52 0.34 -22.94
N ASN A 31 -13.51 1.21 -23.14
CA ASN A 31 -12.71 1.22 -24.38
C ASN A 31 -11.17 1.18 -24.25
N LEU A 32 -10.57 1.09 -23.05
CA LEU A 32 -9.10 1.08 -22.94
C LEU A 32 -8.47 -0.33 -22.93
N LEU A 33 -9.16 -1.30 -22.33
CA LEU A 33 -8.73 -2.69 -22.18
C LEU A 33 -9.98 -3.56 -22.19
N GLY A 34 -10.00 -4.68 -22.92
CA GLY A 34 -11.09 -5.65 -22.80
C GLY A 34 -11.29 -6.07 -21.33
N PRO A 35 -12.52 -6.34 -20.87
CA PRO A 35 -12.85 -6.49 -19.45
C PRO A 35 -12.03 -7.57 -18.73
N SER A 36 -11.64 -8.63 -19.43
CA SER A 36 -10.77 -9.69 -18.91
C SER A 36 -9.32 -9.23 -18.68
N ARG A 37 -8.75 -8.42 -19.59
CA ARG A 37 -7.39 -7.86 -19.46
C ARG A 37 -7.33 -6.86 -18.32
N LEU A 38 -8.36 -6.02 -18.21
CA LEU A 38 -8.50 -5.07 -17.11
C LEU A 38 -8.60 -5.78 -15.75
N LEU A 39 -9.37 -6.86 -15.66
CA LEU A 39 -9.46 -7.66 -14.44
C LEU A 39 -8.10 -8.20 -14.03
N LEU A 40 -7.38 -8.81 -14.96
CA LEU A 40 -6.04 -9.35 -14.72
C LEU A 40 -5.06 -8.26 -14.25
N ALA A 41 -5.05 -7.12 -14.93
CA ALA A 41 -4.18 -5.98 -14.58
C ALA A 41 -4.48 -5.44 -13.18
N VAL A 42 -5.75 -5.24 -12.84
CA VAL A 42 -6.15 -4.69 -11.53
C VAL A 42 -5.89 -5.69 -10.41
N THR A 43 -6.16 -6.98 -10.61
CA THR A 43 -5.87 -8.02 -9.60
C THR A 43 -4.38 -8.18 -9.35
N LEU A 44 -3.55 -8.28 -10.39
CA LEU A 44 -2.10 -8.40 -10.22
C LEU A 44 -1.50 -7.14 -9.57
N SER A 45 -1.94 -5.96 -10.00
CA SER A 45 -1.49 -4.70 -9.41
C SER A 45 -1.89 -4.59 -7.94
N ALA A 46 -3.08 -5.05 -7.55
CA ALA A 46 -3.52 -5.05 -6.16
C ALA A 46 -2.73 -6.03 -5.28
N LEU A 47 -2.41 -7.23 -5.77
CA LEU A 47 -1.60 -8.20 -5.05
C LEU A 47 -0.15 -7.72 -4.86
N VAL A 48 0.47 -7.19 -5.92
CA VAL A 48 1.83 -6.64 -5.85
C VAL A 48 1.84 -5.36 -5.00
N GLY A 49 0.87 -4.47 -5.17
CA GLY A 49 0.75 -3.26 -4.38
C GLY A 49 0.66 -3.55 -2.88
N THR A 50 -0.20 -4.48 -2.47
CA THR A 50 -0.38 -4.79 -1.04
C THR A 50 0.78 -5.56 -0.40
N THR A 51 1.49 -6.38 -1.17
CA THR A 51 2.76 -6.98 -0.70
C THR A 51 3.83 -5.91 -0.50
N VAL A 52 4.00 -5.01 -1.47
CA VAL A 52 5.00 -3.94 -1.41
C VAL A 52 4.67 -2.93 -0.31
N ASP A 53 3.41 -2.58 -0.12
CA ASP A 53 2.92 -1.73 0.97
C ASP A 53 3.28 -2.31 2.33
N SER A 54 2.96 -3.59 2.55
CA SER A 54 3.26 -4.27 3.81
C SER A 54 4.77 -4.40 4.02
N VAL A 55 5.54 -4.84 3.02
CA VAL A 55 7.00 -4.99 3.14
C VAL A 55 7.67 -3.62 3.39
N SER A 56 7.27 -2.59 2.66
CA SER A 56 7.80 -1.23 2.84
C SER A 56 7.37 -0.64 4.19
N GLY A 57 6.14 -0.89 4.61
CA GLY A 57 5.63 -0.52 5.94
C GLY A 57 6.43 -1.16 7.06
N GLN A 58 6.78 -2.43 6.95
CA GLN A 58 7.53 -3.12 7.98
C GLN A 58 9.02 -2.74 8.01
N LEU A 59 9.63 -2.55 6.84
CA LEU A 59 11.08 -2.32 6.71
C LEU A 59 11.47 -0.84 6.82
N LEU A 60 10.69 0.05 6.19
CA LEU A 60 11.08 1.43 5.96
C LEU A 60 10.31 2.39 6.88
N GLN A 61 9.05 2.11 7.20
CA GLN A 61 8.22 3.03 7.98
C GLN A 61 8.77 3.27 9.38
N ALA A 62 8.91 4.56 9.72
CA ALA A 62 9.36 5.00 11.02
C ALA A 62 8.33 4.66 12.09
N VAL A 63 8.75 3.87 13.08
CA VAL A 63 7.96 3.64 14.30
C VAL A 63 8.76 4.16 15.48
N TYR A 64 8.12 5.00 16.28
CA TYR A 64 8.67 5.61 17.47
C TYR A 64 8.00 5.06 18.72
N ARG A 65 8.68 5.14 19.86
CA ARG A 65 8.14 4.87 21.19
C ARG A 65 8.09 6.16 21.97
N CYS A 66 6.91 6.50 22.47
CA CYS A 66 6.73 7.66 23.34
C CYS A 66 7.42 7.40 24.69
N GLY A 67 8.30 8.31 25.12
CA GLY A 67 8.95 8.22 26.44
C GLY A 67 8.01 8.51 27.62
N VAL A 68 6.84 9.12 27.37
CA VAL A 68 5.86 9.50 28.41
C VAL A 68 4.88 8.37 28.70
N CYS A 69 4.19 7.85 27.68
CA CYS A 69 3.17 6.81 27.86
C CYS A 69 3.64 5.41 27.46
N GLY A 70 4.84 5.28 26.87
CA GLY A 70 5.38 4.00 26.40
C GLY A 70 4.74 3.45 25.12
N ALA A 71 3.72 4.11 24.56
CA ALA A 71 3.03 3.67 23.35
C ALA A 71 3.92 3.75 22.10
N LEU A 72 3.70 2.82 21.17
CA LEU A 72 4.27 2.89 19.82
C LEU A 72 3.45 3.86 18.98
N THR A 73 4.11 4.66 18.16
CA THR A 73 3.49 5.69 17.34
C THR A 73 4.28 5.90 16.05
N GLU A 74 3.63 6.36 14.99
CA GLU A 74 4.28 6.66 13.70
C GLU A 74 4.76 8.12 13.64
N VAL A 75 4.39 8.95 14.62
CA VAL A 75 4.78 10.36 14.69
C VAL A 75 6.00 10.58 15.60
N PRO A 76 6.90 11.51 15.24
CA PRO A 76 8.11 11.78 16.02
C PRO A 76 7.83 12.52 17.33
N VAL A 77 6.61 13.03 17.55
CA VAL A 77 6.20 13.71 18.78
C VAL A 77 4.89 13.13 19.26
N HIS A 78 4.85 12.69 20.52
CA HIS A 78 3.65 12.13 21.15
C HIS A 78 3.62 12.51 22.63
N CYS A 79 2.44 12.82 23.17
CA CYS A 79 2.27 13.39 24.52
C CYS A 79 3.12 14.66 24.78
N GLY A 80 3.36 15.47 23.74
CA GLY A 80 4.14 16.72 23.85
C GLY A 80 5.65 16.54 24.00
N ALA A 81 6.17 15.31 23.89
CA ALA A 81 7.60 15.00 23.98
C ALA A 81 8.10 14.31 22.70
N PRO A 82 9.40 14.47 22.34
CA PRO A 82 10.00 13.74 21.23
C PRO A 82 10.00 12.23 21.53
N ALA A 83 9.50 11.45 20.58
CA ALA A 83 9.45 10.01 20.65
C ALA A 83 10.77 9.40 20.11
N GLN A 84 11.21 8.29 20.70
CA GLN A 84 12.45 7.63 20.30
C GLN A 84 12.19 6.68 19.14
N LEU A 85 12.99 6.76 18.07
CA LEU A 85 12.89 5.84 16.94
C LEU A 85 13.20 4.41 17.39
N VAL A 86 12.29 3.48 17.12
CA VAL A 86 12.43 2.05 17.42
C VAL A 86 12.80 1.26 16.17
N ARG A 87 12.17 1.55 15.02
CA ARG A 87 12.52 0.94 13.72
C ARG A 87 12.22 1.87 12.55
N GLY A 88 12.71 1.48 11.37
CA GLY A 88 12.50 2.17 10.11
C GLY A 88 13.45 3.34 9.91
N ILE A 89 13.16 4.15 8.91
CA ILE A 89 14.00 5.29 8.51
C ILE A 89 13.36 6.57 9.00
N ARG A 90 14.12 7.44 9.69
CA ARG A 90 13.61 8.75 10.14
C ARG A 90 13.03 9.53 8.96
N GLY A 91 11.79 10.00 9.10
CA GLY A 91 11.09 10.75 8.06
C GLY A 91 10.42 9.90 6.98
N PHE A 92 10.59 8.57 6.99
CA PHE A 92 9.85 7.67 6.11
C PHE A 92 8.53 7.30 6.79
N ASP A 93 7.49 8.05 6.49
CA ASP A 93 6.16 7.88 7.07
C ASP A 93 5.25 7.01 6.18
N ASN A 94 4.00 6.87 6.60
CA ASN A 94 2.99 6.14 5.82
C ASN A 94 2.76 6.77 4.43
N GLN A 95 3.01 8.07 4.27
CA GLN A 95 2.85 8.73 2.97
C GLN A 95 3.94 8.30 2.00
N ALA A 96 5.19 8.16 2.48
CA ALA A 96 6.28 7.60 1.70
C ALA A 96 6.01 6.14 1.31
N VAL A 97 5.47 5.32 2.23
CA VAL A 97 5.04 3.93 1.94
C VAL A 97 3.98 3.91 0.84
N ASN A 98 2.94 4.74 0.97
CA ASN A 98 1.87 4.86 -0.02
C ASN A 98 2.40 5.30 -1.39
N ALA A 99 3.38 6.22 -1.45
CA ALA A 99 3.98 6.67 -2.69
C ALA A 99 4.73 5.53 -3.40
N VAL A 100 5.50 4.72 -2.67
CA VAL A 100 6.16 3.53 -3.20
C VAL A 100 5.12 2.54 -3.73
N CYS A 101 4.07 2.26 -2.94
CA CYS A 101 2.99 1.37 -3.35
C CYS A 101 2.30 1.84 -4.64
N ALA A 102 1.97 3.14 -4.74
CA ALA A 102 1.34 3.72 -5.91
C ALA A 102 2.23 3.65 -7.17
N LEU A 103 3.52 3.98 -7.04
CA LEU A 103 4.49 3.85 -8.14
C LEU A 103 4.61 2.40 -8.60
N THR A 104 4.67 1.46 -7.67
CA THR A 104 4.80 0.04 -8.01
C THR A 104 3.54 -0.48 -8.70
N GLY A 105 2.36 -0.10 -8.21
CA GLY A 105 1.08 -0.40 -8.86
C GLY A 105 1.00 0.16 -10.28
N ALA A 106 1.45 1.40 -10.50
CA ALA A 106 1.49 2.02 -11.82
C ALA A 106 2.44 1.30 -12.79
N VAL A 107 3.63 0.91 -12.33
CA VAL A 107 4.59 0.14 -13.12
C VAL A 107 4.02 -1.23 -13.49
N VAL A 108 3.45 -1.97 -12.53
CA VAL A 108 2.83 -3.28 -12.79
C VAL A 108 1.69 -3.16 -13.79
N ALA A 109 0.80 -2.18 -13.60
CA ALA A 109 -0.32 -1.95 -14.53
C ALA A 109 0.17 -1.61 -15.94
N SER A 110 1.22 -0.78 -16.07
CA SER A 110 1.81 -0.42 -17.36
C SER A 110 2.46 -1.62 -18.05
N VAL A 111 3.20 -2.46 -17.30
CA VAL A 111 3.80 -3.69 -17.84
C VAL A 111 2.74 -4.67 -18.30
N VAL A 112 1.68 -4.89 -17.49
CA VAL A 112 0.56 -5.77 -17.89
C VAL A 112 -0.13 -5.21 -19.13
N TYR A 113 -0.33 -3.89 -19.21
CA TYR A 113 -0.88 -3.25 -20.40
C TYR A 113 -0.01 -3.50 -21.64
N LEU A 114 1.31 -3.28 -21.55
CA LEU A 114 2.23 -3.50 -22.67
C LEU A 114 2.30 -4.97 -23.12
N LEU A 115 2.24 -5.93 -22.19
CA LEU A 115 2.28 -7.36 -22.50
C LEU A 115 0.96 -7.91 -23.04
N THR A 116 -0.14 -7.23 -22.79
CA THR A 116 -1.48 -7.63 -23.23
C THR A 116 -2.08 -6.71 -24.29
N GLY A 117 -1.32 -5.69 -24.73
CA GLY A 117 -1.66 -4.71 -25.76
C GLY A 117 -1.46 -5.24 -27.16
#